data_AF-A0A7C3G3R6-F1
#
_entry.id   AF-A0A7C3G3R6-F1
#
_cell.length_a   1.000
_cell.length_b   1.000
_cell.length_c   1.000
_cell.angle_alpha   90.00
_cell.angle_beta   90.00
_cell.angle_gamma   90.00
#
_symmetry.space_group_name_H-M   'P 1'
#
loop_
_entity.id
_entity.type
_entity.pdbx_description
1 polymer ?
#
loop_
_entity_poly.entity_id
_entity_poly.type
_entity_poly.pdbx_seq_one_letter_code
_entity_poly.pdbx_strand_id
1 'polypeptide(L)'
;MVKFMDIIRKKIKRSGDDGRENRLDFLERQYRERLQEDNYSSSEEGSRSHSFSQSSENNFSDVKKVRKDDFEETNRFYWQRVADDMEAEEDFSEQIETPAEFTHKEYESNRENDDATKFGSENENIGFSGQEKKEAESKKEYSAKQTKKMSKTFSLGKYFYGFVKWLLAGILLCGVVWGGKMYWEKAHQVKSYVLSAGQRASSNIDEAIAGIKDGNFANSTDKFKDAYNNFAGMSGSLESLGKGVISFSKFIPFVSKLSSGYHLSEAGKELSLAGEKITQTAQQMEELKKQISQSGKERKEVSLLNIFKSLNENTAIIRKNLEKAEDNLQKVDLNDLPKDKRATIIKLKTKLPLIIGAIDIFSKNNYIVADLLGANGPRKYLFLFQNNQEMRATGGFIGSYAVLSVNGRGEVNKFFVDGIFNPDGQLFEKVVPPKPIQKISIAWSMHDSNWFPDFPTSARKAMLFYEKSGGPTVDGVIAITPTVMQKLLRITGPIAMDDYGVVLTADNFVENIQYKV
;
A
#
# COMPACT_ATOMS: atom_id res chain seq x y z
N MET A 1 -24.61 -4.17 -51.55
CA MET A 1 -23.93 -5.20 -50.74
C MET A 1 -23.95 -6.60 -51.39
N VAL A 2 -25.10 -7.28 -51.51
CA VAL A 2 -25.18 -8.67 -52.02
C VAL A 2 -24.58 -8.85 -53.43
N LYS A 3 -24.90 -7.97 -54.37
CA LYS A 3 -24.29 -7.98 -55.73
C LYS A 3 -22.78 -7.70 -55.74
N PHE A 4 -22.25 -7.00 -54.73
CA PHE A 4 -20.82 -6.66 -54.61
C PHE A 4 -20.03 -7.82 -53.98
N MET A 5 -20.60 -8.47 -52.96
CA MET A 5 -20.05 -9.69 -52.36
C MET A 5 -19.96 -10.84 -53.39
N ASP A 6 -20.92 -10.91 -54.31
CA ASP A 6 -20.94 -11.92 -55.38
C ASP A 6 -19.81 -11.72 -56.42
N ILE A 7 -19.37 -10.46 -56.63
CA ILE A 7 -18.22 -10.13 -57.49
C ILE A 7 -16.90 -10.49 -56.79
N ILE A 8 -16.78 -10.21 -55.49
CA ILE A 8 -15.59 -10.55 -54.70
C ILE A 8 -15.43 -12.06 -54.55
N ARG A 9 -16.53 -12.80 -54.32
CA ARG A 9 -16.54 -14.27 -54.24
C ARG A 9 -16.07 -14.92 -55.55
N LYS A 10 -16.45 -14.35 -56.71
CA LYS A 10 -15.95 -14.80 -58.02
C LYS A 10 -14.46 -14.51 -58.26
N LYS A 11 -13.91 -13.46 -57.66
CA LYS A 11 -12.46 -13.15 -57.73
C LYS A 11 -11.63 -14.05 -56.81
N ILE A 12 -12.11 -14.36 -55.60
CA ILE A 12 -11.40 -15.21 -54.63
C ILE A 12 -11.41 -16.69 -55.04
N LYS A 13 -12.51 -17.17 -55.64
CA LYS A 13 -12.52 -18.53 -56.24
C LYS A 13 -11.54 -18.70 -57.39
N ARG A 14 -11.12 -17.61 -58.05
CA ARG A 14 -10.09 -17.65 -59.11
C ARG A 14 -8.67 -17.65 -58.55
N SER A 15 -8.46 -17.21 -57.30
CA SER A 15 -7.14 -17.20 -56.65
C SER A 15 -6.85 -18.45 -55.82
N GLY A 16 -7.83 -19.33 -55.60
CA GLY A 16 -7.65 -20.61 -54.89
C GLY A 16 -7.36 -20.48 -53.39
N ASP A 17 -7.72 -19.34 -52.77
CA ASP A 17 -7.42 -19.05 -51.37
C ASP A 17 -8.65 -19.28 -50.47
N ASP A 18 -8.82 -20.52 -50.00
CA ASP A 18 -9.92 -20.97 -49.14
C ASP A 18 -10.02 -20.20 -47.81
N GLY A 19 -8.93 -19.57 -47.37
CA GLY A 19 -8.89 -18.76 -46.15
C GLY A 19 -9.66 -17.43 -46.28
N ARG A 20 -9.67 -16.83 -47.47
CA ARG A 20 -10.39 -15.58 -47.74
C ARG A 20 -11.88 -15.79 -47.95
N GLU A 21 -12.30 -16.94 -48.48
CA GLU A 21 -13.72 -17.29 -48.64
C GLU A 21 -14.40 -17.45 -47.27
N ASN A 22 -13.74 -18.10 -46.31
CA ASN A 22 -14.23 -18.25 -44.93
C ASN A 22 -14.39 -16.91 -44.18
N ARG A 23 -13.49 -15.95 -44.40
CA ARG A 23 -13.58 -14.59 -43.82
C ARG A 23 -14.74 -13.79 -44.40
N LEU A 24 -15.04 -13.94 -45.69
CA LEU A 24 -16.19 -13.29 -46.32
C LEU A 24 -17.52 -13.86 -45.84
N ASP A 25 -17.60 -15.18 -45.67
CA ASP A 25 -18.81 -15.82 -45.15
C ASP A 25 -19.06 -15.45 -43.68
N PHE A 26 -18.00 -15.20 -42.90
CA PHE A 26 -18.13 -14.65 -41.54
C PHE A 26 -18.69 -13.22 -41.55
N LEU A 27 -18.15 -12.34 -42.41
CA LEU A 27 -18.62 -10.96 -42.53
C LEU A 27 -20.05 -10.85 -43.07
N GLU A 28 -20.44 -11.73 -44.01
CA GLU A 28 -21.82 -11.78 -44.51
C GLU A 28 -22.82 -12.19 -43.42
N ARG A 29 -22.41 -13.11 -42.53
CA ARG A 29 -23.23 -13.56 -41.39
C ARG A 29 -23.46 -12.43 -40.38
N GLN A 30 -22.39 -11.74 -40.00
CA GLN A 30 -22.43 -10.60 -39.09
C GLN A 30 -23.24 -9.41 -39.62
N TYR A 31 -23.27 -9.22 -40.94
CA TYR A 31 -24.11 -8.20 -41.56
C TYR A 31 -25.59 -8.59 -41.58
N ARG A 32 -25.92 -9.87 -41.82
CA ARG A 32 -27.30 -10.37 -41.79
C ARG A 32 -27.89 -10.39 -40.38
N GLU A 33 -27.06 -10.67 -39.37
CA GLU A 33 -27.47 -10.64 -37.94
C GLU A 33 -27.85 -9.21 -37.52
N ARG A 34 -27.06 -8.19 -37.88
CA ARG A 34 -27.38 -6.78 -37.59
C ARG A 34 -28.66 -6.29 -38.28
N LEU A 35 -28.94 -6.74 -39.51
CA LEU A 35 -30.19 -6.41 -40.20
C LEU A 35 -31.43 -7.07 -39.57
N GLN A 36 -31.27 -8.15 -38.81
CA GLN A 36 -32.36 -8.77 -38.06
C GLN A 36 -32.60 -8.08 -36.72
N GLU A 37 -31.55 -7.61 -36.04
CA GLU A 37 -31.64 -6.83 -34.80
C GLU A 37 -32.32 -5.46 -35.02
N ASP A 38 -32.00 -4.77 -36.12
CA ASP A 38 -32.63 -3.49 -36.48
C ASP A 38 -34.14 -3.64 -36.78
N ASN A 39 -34.57 -4.78 -37.32
CA ASN A 39 -35.99 -5.06 -37.56
C ASN A 39 -36.74 -5.41 -36.26
N TYR A 40 -36.08 -6.00 -35.26
CA TYR A 40 -36.69 -6.33 -33.97
C TYR A 40 -36.90 -5.08 -33.10
N SER A 41 -35.92 -4.17 -33.07
CA SER A 41 -35.97 -2.90 -32.33
C SER A 41 -37.13 -1.98 -32.76
N SER A 42 -37.54 -2.03 -34.03
CA SER A 42 -38.63 -1.21 -34.56
C SER A 42 -40.04 -1.66 -34.13
N SER A 43 -40.19 -2.85 -33.55
CA SER A 43 -41.50 -3.42 -33.18
C SER A 43 -41.88 -3.25 -31.69
N GLU A 44 -40.92 -3.02 -30.80
CA GLU A 44 -41.18 -2.87 -29.35
C GLU A 44 -41.39 -1.42 -28.89
N GLU A 45 -40.95 -0.41 -29.67
CA GLU A 45 -41.18 1.01 -29.32
C GLU A 45 -42.63 1.49 -29.52
N GLY A 46 -43.50 0.68 -30.16
CA GLY A 46 -44.91 1.03 -30.42
C GLY A 46 -45.86 0.94 -29.22
N SER A 47 -45.42 0.45 -28.05
CA SER A 47 -46.33 0.15 -26.93
C SER A 47 -46.14 0.98 -25.65
N ARG A 48 -45.27 2.00 -25.65
CA ARG A 48 -45.09 2.89 -24.48
C ARG A 48 -44.88 4.34 -24.86
N SER A 49 -45.96 5.02 -25.24
CA SER A 49 -46.03 6.48 -25.09
C SER A 49 -47.48 6.96 -25.03
N HIS A 50 -47.87 7.54 -23.90
CA HIS A 50 -48.99 8.47 -23.82
C HIS A 50 -48.45 9.89 -23.65
N SER A 51 -49.06 10.80 -24.40
CA SER A 51 -48.96 12.28 -24.40
C SER A 51 -47.61 12.92 -24.78
N PHE A 52 -47.49 13.36 -26.04
CA PHE A 52 -47.05 14.73 -26.38
C PHE A 52 -47.33 15.09 -27.87
N SER A 53 -48.10 16.15 -28.09
CA SER A 53 -48.16 17.08 -29.25
C SER A 53 -47.81 16.60 -30.69
N GLN A 54 -48.84 16.47 -31.54
CA GLN A 54 -48.74 16.38 -33.01
C GLN A 54 -48.23 17.71 -33.63
N SER A 55 -46.92 17.86 -33.80
CA SER A 55 -46.34 18.79 -34.79
C SER A 55 -44.90 18.46 -35.21
N SER A 56 -44.29 17.40 -34.67
CA SER A 56 -42.89 17.03 -34.93
C SER A 56 -42.66 15.80 -35.81
N GLU A 57 -43.71 15.10 -36.26
CA GLU A 57 -43.55 13.83 -37.00
C GLU A 57 -42.98 13.99 -38.42
N ASN A 58 -43.25 15.11 -39.11
CA ASN A 58 -42.77 15.30 -40.48
C ASN A 58 -41.26 15.62 -40.57
N ASN A 59 -40.60 16.04 -39.48
CA ASN A 59 -39.16 16.29 -39.47
C ASN A 59 -38.33 15.04 -39.13
N PHE A 60 -38.93 14.03 -38.49
CA PHE A 60 -38.20 12.83 -38.06
C PHE A 60 -37.98 11.82 -39.18
N SER A 61 -38.91 11.72 -40.15
CA SER A 61 -38.76 10.85 -41.32
C SER A 61 -37.63 11.32 -42.23
N ASP A 62 -37.53 12.64 -42.46
CA ASP A 62 -36.52 13.21 -43.34
C ASP A 62 -35.13 13.15 -42.71
N VAL A 63 -35.00 13.40 -41.40
CA VAL A 63 -33.74 13.26 -40.67
C VAL A 63 -33.31 11.79 -40.53
N LYS A 64 -34.23 10.82 -40.52
CA LYS A 64 -33.89 9.39 -40.57
C LYS A 64 -33.42 8.96 -41.97
N LYS A 65 -34.00 9.53 -43.03
CA LYS A 65 -33.62 9.23 -44.42
C LYS A 65 -32.24 9.78 -44.77
N VAL A 66 -31.97 11.04 -44.41
CA VAL A 66 -30.64 11.68 -44.56
C VAL A 66 -29.58 10.91 -43.79
N ARG A 67 -29.86 10.48 -42.55
CA ARG A 67 -28.93 9.65 -41.73
C ARG A 67 -28.60 8.30 -42.35
N LYS A 68 -29.52 7.69 -43.11
CA LYS A 68 -29.28 6.41 -43.77
C LYS A 68 -28.40 6.58 -45.00
N ASP A 69 -28.67 7.61 -45.79
CA ASP A 69 -27.92 7.89 -47.02
C ASP A 69 -26.46 8.30 -46.69
N ASP A 70 -26.24 9.13 -45.65
CA ASP A 70 -24.90 9.51 -45.17
C ASP A 70 -24.09 8.31 -44.63
N PHE A 71 -24.77 7.37 -43.96
CA PHE A 71 -24.14 6.15 -43.44
C PHE A 71 -23.74 5.18 -44.57
N GLU A 72 -24.56 5.07 -45.63
CA GLU A 72 -24.23 4.26 -46.81
C GLU A 72 -23.08 4.86 -47.64
N GLU A 73 -22.98 6.19 -47.72
CA GLU A 73 -21.89 6.88 -48.42
C GLU A 73 -20.56 6.80 -47.64
N THR A 74 -20.59 7.02 -46.33
CA THR A 74 -19.41 6.91 -45.45
C THR A 74 -18.83 5.49 -45.44
N ASN A 75 -19.70 4.47 -45.39
CA ASN A 75 -19.26 3.08 -45.48
C ASN A 75 -18.65 2.76 -46.86
N ARG A 76 -19.19 3.32 -47.95
CA ARG A 76 -18.64 3.10 -49.29
C ARG A 76 -17.21 3.61 -49.40
N PHE A 77 -16.92 4.81 -48.88
CA PHE A 77 -15.58 5.38 -48.85
C PHE A 77 -14.59 4.56 -48.00
N TYR A 78 -15.04 4.07 -46.84
CA TYR A 78 -14.21 3.24 -45.97
C TYR A 78 -13.77 1.95 -46.67
N TRP A 79 -14.70 1.24 -47.32
CA TRP A 79 -14.39 -0.02 -48.00
C TRP A 79 -13.61 0.14 -49.30
N GLN A 80 -13.73 1.28 -49.98
CA GLN A 80 -12.92 1.60 -51.14
C GLN A 80 -11.45 1.79 -50.75
N ARG A 81 -11.18 2.45 -49.62
CA ARG A 81 -9.83 2.66 -49.09
C ARG A 81 -9.17 1.37 -48.60
N VAL A 82 -9.95 0.46 -48.01
CA VAL A 82 -9.47 -0.88 -47.65
C VAL A 82 -9.07 -1.69 -48.89
N ALA A 83 -9.76 -1.51 -50.03
CA ALA A 83 -9.39 -2.17 -51.27
C ALA A 83 -8.08 -1.61 -51.86
N ASP A 84 -7.90 -0.29 -51.81
CA ASP A 84 -6.68 0.38 -52.28
C ASP A 84 -5.46 -0.02 -51.43
N ASP A 85 -5.63 -0.15 -50.10
CA ASP A 85 -4.55 -0.57 -49.19
C ASP A 85 -4.16 -2.06 -49.38
N MET A 86 -5.10 -2.92 -49.80
CA MET A 86 -4.83 -4.32 -50.14
C MET A 86 -4.09 -4.49 -51.46
N GLU A 87 -4.19 -3.54 -52.40
CA GLU A 87 -3.40 -3.52 -53.64
C GLU A 87 -1.95 -3.04 -53.40
N ALA A 88 -1.71 -2.24 -52.34
CA ALA A 88 -0.38 -1.72 -52.00
C ALA A 88 0.54 -2.73 -51.27
N GLU A 89 -0.02 -3.78 -50.66
CA GLU A 89 0.76 -4.82 -49.94
C GLU A 89 1.44 -5.85 -50.86
N GLU A 90 1.09 -5.93 -52.15
CA GLU A 90 1.78 -6.81 -53.11
C GLU A 90 3.21 -6.34 -53.46
N ASP A 91 3.51 -5.05 -53.29
CA ASP A 91 4.75 -4.42 -53.80
C ASP A 91 5.93 -4.43 -52.78
N PHE A 92 5.70 -4.88 -51.55
CA PHE A 92 6.67 -4.75 -50.43
C PHE A 92 7.35 -6.05 -49.99
N SER A 93 7.15 -7.17 -50.70
CA SER A 93 7.67 -8.48 -50.29
C SER A 93 9.06 -8.86 -50.85
N GLU A 94 9.68 -8.03 -51.69
CA GLU A 94 11.04 -8.23 -52.20
C GLU A 94 12.02 -7.21 -51.60
N GLN A 95 12.48 -7.41 -50.35
CA GLN A 95 13.82 -7.05 -49.87
C GLN A 95 13.95 -7.33 -48.36
N ILE A 96 14.48 -8.49 -48.02
CA ILE A 96 14.97 -8.80 -46.66
C ILE A 96 16.38 -9.38 -46.79
N GLU A 97 17.39 -8.66 -46.31
CA GLU A 97 18.67 -9.23 -45.90
C GLU A 97 18.98 -8.83 -44.44
N THR A 98 19.44 -9.82 -43.68
CA THR A 98 20.19 -9.73 -42.40
C THR A 98 21.36 -10.74 -42.53
N PRO A 99 22.34 -10.91 -41.61
CA PRO A 99 22.57 -10.33 -40.27
C PRO A 99 24.06 -10.01 -39.95
N ALA A 100 24.39 -9.50 -38.74
CA ALA A 100 25.61 -9.89 -38.00
C ALA A 100 25.64 -9.44 -36.52
N GLU A 101 25.97 -10.39 -35.65
CA GLU A 101 26.33 -10.28 -34.22
C GLU A 101 27.74 -9.71 -34.02
N PHE A 102 28.04 -9.12 -32.84
CA PHE A 102 29.42 -9.10 -32.30
C PHE A 102 29.48 -9.03 -30.76
N THR A 103 30.57 -9.57 -30.25
CA THR A 103 30.86 -10.13 -28.91
C THR A 103 31.59 -9.19 -27.94
N HIS A 104 31.59 -9.59 -26.67
CA HIS A 104 32.34 -9.04 -25.52
C HIS A 104 33.88 -9.16 -25.63
N LYS A 105 34.63 -8.21 -25.04
CA LYS A 105 36.01 -8.39 -24.56
C LYS A 105 36.40 -7.45 -23.40
N GLU A 106 37.28 -7.98 -22.55
CA GLU A 106 37.92 -7.49 -21.31
C GLU A 106 38.87 -6.28 -21.45
N TYR A 107 39.20 -5.65 -20.32
CA TYR A 107 40.52 -5.05 -20.05
C TYR A 107 40.91 -5.17 -18.57
N GLU A 108 42.09 -5.73 -18.31
CA GLU A 108 42.81 -5.79 -17.03
C GLU A 108 43.81 -4.63 -16.86
N SER A 109 44.08 -4.32 -15.58
CA SER A 109 45.32 -3.88 -14.91
C SER A 109 46.27 -2.85 -15.53
N ASN A 110 46.68 -1.88 -14.69
CA ASN A 110 48.10 -1.54 -14.53
C ASN A 110 48.38 -1.03 -13.10
N ARG A 111 49.50 -1.50 -12.55
CA ARG A 111 50.11 -1.19 -11.25
C ARG A 111 51.61 -1.02 -11.54
N GLU A 112 52.24 -0.02 -10.93
CA GLU A 112 53.70 0.21 -10.71
C GLU A 112 53.94 1.73 -10.62
N ASN A 113 54.85 2.32 -9.81
CA ASN A 113 55.70 1.88 -8.71
C ASN A 113 56.41 3.15 -8.13
N ASP A 114 57.12 2.96 -7.01
CA ASP A 114 58.28 3.75 -6.50
C ASP A 114 58.04 5.17 -5.91
N ASP A 115 58.73 5.68 -4.89
CA ASP A 115 59.76 5.20 -3.94
C ASP A 115 59.82 6.25 -2.79
N ALA A 116 59.85 5.85 -1.52
CA ALA A 116 60.99 5.89 -0.58
C ALA A 116 61.47 7.26 0.01
N THR A 117 61.90 7.15 1.28
CA THR A 117 62.77 8.02 2.11
C THR A 117 62.12 9.06 3.06
N LYS A 118 62.57 9.34 4.30
CA LYS A 118 63.46 8.73 5.33
C LYS A 118 63.56 9.75 6.50
N PHE A 119 63.93 9.30 7.72
CA PHE A 119 64.41 10.08 8.90
C PHE A 119 63.39 11.01 9.61
N GLY A 120 63.43 11.22 10.93
CA GLY A 120 64.37 10.84 11.97
C GLY A 120 63.80 11.19 13.37
N SER A 121 64.34 10.51 14.36
CA SER A 121 64.15 10.71 15.80
C SER A 121 64.81 11.99 16.31
N GLU A 122 64.25 12.62 17.34
CA GLU A 122 65.08 13.28 18.37
C GLU A 122 64.34 13.43 19.70
N ASN A 123 65.08 13.10 20.76
CA ASN A 123 64.78 13.35 22.17
C ASN A 123 64.86 14.84 22.46
N GLU A 124 64.14 15.31 23.48
CA GLU A 124 64.77 16.22 24.45
C GLU A 124 64.10 16.14 25.82
N ASN A 125 64.95 16.14 26.82
CA ASN A 125 64.68 15.98 28.24
C ASN A 125 65.30 17.21 28.90
N ILE A 126 64.52 18.06 29.56
CA ILE A 126 65.05 19.11 30.44
C ILE A 126 64.19 19.13 31.70
N GLY A 127 64.80 18.76 32.82
CA GLY A 127 64.24 18.97 34.15
C GLY A 127 64.52 20.38 34.65
N PHE A 128 63.79 20.78 35.69
CA PHE A 128 64.31 21.70 36.70
C PHE A 128 63.73 21.35 38.07
N SER A 129 64.64 21.13 39.00
CA SER A 129 64.48 20.98 40.43
C SER A 129 64.28 22.34 41.13
N GLY A 130 63.65 22.33 42.31
CA GLY A 130 64.10 23.20 43.41
C GLY A 130 63.00 23.89 44.21
N GLN A 131 62.79 23.42 45.45
CA GLN A 131 62.78 24.17 46.72
C GLN A 131 62.29 23.21 47.84
N GLU A 132 63.20 22.56 48.57
CA GLU A 132 63.77 22.98 49.88
C GLU A 132 62.76 22.97 51.05
N LYS A 133 62.87 21.99 51.97
CA LYS A 133 63.50 22.04 53.33
C LYS A 133 62.62 22.77 54.37
N LYS A 134 62.58 22.48 55.68
CA LYS A 134 63.07 21.45 56.62
C LYS A 134 62.46 21.87 57.99
N GLU A 135 62.23 20.91 58.90
CA GLU A 135 62.48 20.93 60.36
C GLU A 135 61.55 19.91 61.04
N ALA A 136 62.02 18.75 61.53
CA ALA A 136 62.89 18.49 62.69
C ALA A 136 62.21 18.93 64.01
N GLU A 137 61.56 18.03 64.75
CA GLU A 137 62.12 17.13 65.78
C GLU A 137 61.85 17.62 67.22
N SER A 138 61.20 16.73 67.99
CA SER A 138 61.37 16.51 69.43
C SER A 138 60.88 17.57 70.43
N LYS A 139 60.01 17.12 71.35
CA LYS A 139 60.37 17.02 72.77
C LYS A 139 59.38 16.16 73.56
N LYS A 140 59.99 15.21 74.28
CA LYS A 140 59.47 14.33 75.31
C LYS A 140 58.92 15.12 76.51
N GLU A 141 57.82 14.60 77.05
CA GLU A 141 57.67 14.20 78.47
C GLU A 141 57.77 15.29 79.56
N TYR A 142 56.64 15.62 80.19
CA TYR A 142 56.60 15.90 81.64
C TYR A 142 55.27 15.44 82.26
N SER A 143 55.38 14.31 82.96
CA SER A 143 54.85 13.98 84.28
C SER A 143 53.37 14.23 84.65
N ALA A 144 52.74 13.12 84.99
CA ALA A 144 51.52 12.98 85.76
C ALA A 144 51.65 13.46 87.22
N LYS A 145 50.55 14.00 87.80
CA LYS A 145 50.03 13.53 89.11
C LYS A 145 48.68 14.17 89.49
N GLN A 146 47.86 13.32 90.12
CA GLN A 146 46.58 13.55 90.82
C GLN A 146 45.37 13.67 89.88
N THR A 147 44.40 12.74 89.92
CA THR A 147 43.72 12.23 91.12
C THR A 147 43.39 10.74 91.06
N LYS A 148 43.31 10.17 92.26
CA LYS A 148 43.10 8.77 92.60
C LYS A 148 41.60 8.56 92.86
N LYS A 149 41.14 7.33 92.59
CA LYS A 149 40.02 6.58 93.21
C LYS A 149 38.68 6.50 92.44
N MET A 150 38.17 5.25 92.39
CA MET A 150 36.89 4.73 91.86
C MET A 150 36.89 4.50 90.34
N SER A 151 36.75 3.30 89.77
CA SER A 151 36.42 1.95 90.22
C SER A 151 37.16 0.97 89.29
N LYS A 152 37.47 -0.25 89.74
CA LYS A 152 37.93 -1.32 88.82
C LYS A 152 36.73 -1.76 87.97
N THR A 153 36.50 -1.10 86.84
CA THR A 153 35.68 -1.65 85.76
C THR A 153 36.60 -2.36 84.77
N PHE A 154 36.41 -3.67 84.72
CA PHE A 154 37.02 -4.63 83.82
C PHE A 154 36.96 -4.12 82.36
N SER A 155 38.04 -4.27 81.60
CA SER A 155 38.21 -3.73 80.23
C SER A 155 37.39 -4.48 79.16
N LEU A 156 36.09 -4.67 79.40
CA LEU A 156 35.16 -5.36 78.50
C LEU A 156 34.85 -4.54 77.22
N GLY A 157 35.05 -3.22 77.23
CA GLY A 157 34.59 -2.32 76.16
C GLY A 157 35.21 -2.53 74.78
N LYS A 158 36.49 -2.95 74.70
CA LYS A 158 37.18 -3.13 73.41
C LYS A 158 36.77 -4.43 72.71
N TYR A 159 36.58 -5.51 73.49
CA TYR A 159 36.07 -6.79 73.01
C TYR A 159 34.57 -6.75 72.75
N PHE A 160 33.81 -6.00 73.56
CA PHE A 160 32.37 -5.79 73.37
C PHE A 160 32.07 -5.01 72.08
N TYR A 161 32.84 -3.97 71.76
CA TYR A 161 32.68 -3.22 70.49
C TYR A 161 33.03 -4.07 69.25
N GLY A 162 34.06 -4.91 69.35
CA GLY A 162 34.41 -5.89 68.30
C GLY A 162 33.30 -6.93 68.10
N PHE A 163 32.77 -7.47 69.19
CA PHE A 163 31.65 -8.41 69.18
C PHE A 163 30.38 -7.80 68.58
N VAL A 164 30.01 -6.57 68.97
CA VAL A 164 28.85 -5.86 68.42
C VAL A 164 29.03 -5.56 66.92
N LYS A 165 30.22 -5.19 66.44
CA LYS A 165 30.50 -5.03 65.00
C LYS A 165 30.31 -6.34 64.22
N TRP A 166 30.84 -7.45 64.72
CA TRP A 166 30.69 -8.76 64.06
C TRP A 166 29.25 -9.29 64.12
N LEU A 167 28.53 -9.02 65.22
CA LEU A 167 27.11 -9.36 65.35
C LEU A 167 26.25 -8.53 64.39
N LEU A 168 26.50 -7.21 64.30
CA LEU A 168 25.83 -6.34 63.32
C LEU A 168 26.18 -6.75 61.89
N ALA A 169 27.44 -7.06 61.59
CA ALA A 169 27.84 -7.59 60.28
C ALA A 169 27.14 -8.91 59.96
N GLY A 170 27.05 -9.83 60.94
CA GLY A 170 26.34 -11.10 60.81
C GLY A 170 24.84 -10.92 60.57
N ILE A 171 24.17 -9.99 61.29
CA ILE A 171 22.76 -9.65 61.07
C ILE A 171 22.56 -9.03 59.68
N LEU A 172 23.45 -8.14 59.25
CA LEU A 172 23.40 -7.50 57.94
C LEU A 172 23.60 -8.54 56.83
N LEU A 173 24.54 -9.47 57.01
CA LEU A 173 24.83 -10.55 56.07
C LEU A 173 23.67 -11.57 56.02
N CYS A 174 23.08 -11.93 57.16
CA CYS A 174 21.86 -12.74 57.23
C CYS A 174 20.67 -12.01 56.58
N GLY A 175 20.54 -10.69 56.76
CA GLY A 175 19.52 -9.87 56.11
C GLY A 175 19.70 -9.82 54.59
N VAL A 176 20.95 -9.73 54.10
CA VAL A 176 21.29 -9.80 52.67
C VAL A 176 21.01 -11.19 52.10
N VAL A 177 21.35 -12.26 52.82
CA VAL A 177 21.10 -13.64 52.38
C VAL A 177 19.60 -13.95 52.37
N TRP A 178 18.87 -13.57 53.42
CA TRP A 178 17.42 -13.77 53.51
C TRP A 178 16.66 -12.91 52.49
N GLY A 179 17.01 -11.63 52.40
CA GLY A 179 16.47 -10.73 51.38
C GLY A 179 16.79 -11.21 49.96
N GLY A 180 18.01 -11.71 49.74
CA GLY A 180 18.45 -12.31 48.48
C GLY A 180 17.65 -13.56 48.12
N LYS A 181 17.40 -14.47 49.08
CA LYS A 181 16.55 -15.65 48.89
C LYS A 181 15.12 -15.27 48.53
N MET A 182 14.52 -14.33 49.28
CA MET A 182 13.16 -13.84 49.00
C MET A 182 13.06 -13.19 47.62
N TYR A 183 14.08 -12.41 47.24
CA TYR A 183 14.16 -11.80 45.92
C TYR A 183 14.37 -12.84 44.81
N TRP A 184 15.16 -13.88 45.05
CA TRP A 184 15.38 -15.00 44.13
C TRP A 184 14.09 -15.78 43.87
N GLU A 185 13.32 -16.09 44.92
CA GLU A 185 12.01 -16.76 44.80
C GLU A 185 11.04 -15.90 43.99
N LYS A 186 10.97 -14.58 44.28
CA LYS A 186 10.16 -13.63 43.50
C LYS A 186 10.60 -13.59 42.03
N ALA A 187 11.90 -13.50 41.77
CA ALA A 187 12.46 -13.47 40.41
C ALA A 187 12.15 -14.77 39.63
N HIS A 188 12.19 -15.93 40.29
CA HIS A 188 11.81 -17.20 39.69
C HIS A 188 10.32 -17.25 39.33
N GLN A 189 9.44 -16.80 40.24
CA GLN A 189 7.99 -16.72 39.96
C GLN A 189 7.70 -15.79 38.79
N VAL A 190 8.31 -14.60 38.77
CA VAL A 190 8.19 -13.65 37.67
C VAL A 190 8.69 -14.27 36.36
N LYS A 191 9.83 -14.95 36.36
CA LYS A 191 10.37 -15.63 35.17
C LYS A 191 9.38 -16.66 34.61
N SER A 192 8.83 -17.54 35.45
CA SER A 192 7.87 -18.57 35.04
C SER A 192 6.58 -17.96 34.47
N TYR A 193 6.07 -16.92 35.13
CA TYR A 193 4.91 -16.18 34.64
C TYR A 193 5.21 -15.50 33.29
N VAL A 194 6.35 -14.81 33.15
CA VAL A 194 6.71 -14.09 31.93
C VAL A 194 6.89 -15.04 30.75
N LEU A 195 7.52 -16.20 30.95
CA LEU A 195 7.68 -17.20 29.88
C LEU A 195 6.33 -17.76 29.43
N SER A 196 5.44 -18.11 30.36
CA SER A 196 4.11 -18.64 30.03
C SER A 196 3.19 -17.59 29.40
N ALA A 197 3.16 -16.37 29.94
CA ALA A 197 2.43 -15.25 29.37
C ALA A 197 2.98 -14.85 27.99
N GLY A 198 4.30 -14.87 27.79
CA GLY A 198 4.94 -14.59 26.51
C GLY A 198 4.57 -15.61 25.42
N GLN A 199 4.52 -16.89 25.78
CA GLN A 199 4.06 -17.94 24.86
C GLN A 199 2.60 -17.73 24.44
N ARG A 200 1.71 -17.42 25.40
CA ARG A 200 0.30 -17.10 25.11
C ARG A 200 0.16 -15.85 24.25
N ALA A 201 0.92 -14.80 24.56
CA ALA A 201 0.92 -13.56 23.78
C ALA A 201 1.37 -13.80 22.34
N SER A 202 2.43 -14.60 22.13
CA SER A 202 2.87 -14.99 20.79
C SER A 202 1.79 -15.78 20.04
N SER A 203 1.17 -16.78 20.69
CA SER A 203 0.08 -17.57 20.09
C SER A 203 -1.09 -16.68 19.68
N ASN A 204 -1.50 -15.76 20.55
CA ASN A 204 -2.58 -14.82 20.26
C ASN A 204 -2.22 -13.88 19.09
N ILE A 205 -0.97 -13.42 18.98
CA ILE A 205 -0.54 -12.66 17.80
C ILE A 205 -0.62 -13.51 16.53
N ASP A 206 -0.15 -14.76 16.57
CA ASP A 206 -0.17 -15.65 15.41
C ASP A 206 -1.61 -15.93 14.96
N GLU A 207 -2.52 -16.17 15.91
CA GLU A 207 -3.96 -16.32 15.68
C GLU A 207 -4.62 -15.03 15.14
N ALA A 208 -4.23 -13.87 15.66
CA ALA A 208 -4.72 -12.59 15.14
C ALA A 208 -4.27 -12.35 13.70
N ILE A 209 -3.01 -12.66 13.37
CA ILE A 209 -2.48 -12.54 12.01
C ILE A 209 -3.16 -13.54 11.07
N ALA A 210 -3.46 -14.76 11.52
CA ALA A 210 -4.23 -15.73 10.75
C ALA A 210 -5.65 -15.22 10.49
N GLY A 211 -6.34 -14.71 11.52
CA GLY A 211 -7.67 -14.14 11.39
C GLY A 211 -7.74 -12.95 10.41
N ILE A 212 -6.70 -12.11 10.33
CA ILE A 212 -6.62 -11.05 9.32
C ILE A 212 -6.61 -11.63 7.89
N LYS A 213 -5.85 -12.70 7.66
CA LYS A 213 -5.76 -13.34 6.34
C LYS A 213 -7.08 -13.96 5.91
N ASP A 214 -7.82 -14.49 6.89
CA ASP A 214 -9.11 -15.13 6.67
C ASP A 214 -10.28 -14.14 6.65
N GLY A 215 -10.00 -12.83 6.85
CA GLY A 215 -11.04 -11.79 6.94
C GLY A 215 -11.85 -11.81 8.23
N ASN A 216 -11.44 -12.59 9.25
CA ASN A 216 -12.07 -12.63 10.56
C ASN A 216 -11.49 -11.54 11.48
N PHE A 217 -11.82 -10.28 11.18
CA PHE A 217 -11.28 -9.12 11.89
C PHE A 217 -11.79 -9.00 13.33
N ALA A 218 -13.00 -9.49 13.62
CA ALA A 218 -13.55 -9.52 14.98
C ALA A 218 -12.70 -10.41 15.91
N ASN A 219 -12.47 -11.68 15.53
CA ASN A 219 -11.60 -12.57 16.30
C ASN A 219 -10.18 -12.02 16.40
N SER A 220 -9.65 -11.45 15.31
CA SER A 220 -8.30 -10.85 15.31
C SER A 220 -8.17 -9.71 16.32
N THR A 221 -9.21 -8.88 16.44
CA THR A 221 -9.27 -7.78 17.41
C THR A 221 -9.19 -8.31 18.84
N ASP A 222 -9.96 -9.35 19.16
CA ASP A 222 -9.96 -9.93 20.50
C ASP A 222 -8.63 -10.62 20.82
N LYS A 223 -8.01 -11.29 19.84
CA LYS A 223 -6.69 -11.88 20.01
C LYS A 223 -5.59 -10.85 20.22
N PHE A 224 -5.65 -9.68 19.56
CA PHE A 224 -4.75 -8.57 19.88
C PHE A 224 -4.97 -8.01 21.29
N LYS A 225 -6.22 -7.90 21.76
CA LYS A 225 -6.50 -7.51 23.16
C LYS A 225 -5.93 -8.52 24.16
N ASP A 226 -6.08 -9.81 23.89
CA ASP A 226 -5.51 -10.85 24.76
C ASP A 226 -3.98 -10.84 24.75
N ALA A 227 -3.36 -10.61 23.59
CA ALA A 227 -1.92 -10.40 23.49
C ALA A 227 -1.47 -9.18 24.30
N TYR A 228 -2.18 -8.05 24.17
CA TYR A 228 -1.95 -6.85 24.96
C TYR A 228 -2.00 -7.14 26.46
N ASN A 229 -3.04 -7.82 26.94
CA ASN A 229 -3.21 -8.15 28.35
C ASN A 229 -2.06 -9.03 28.88
N ASN A 230 -1.61 -10.01 28.08
CA ASN A 230 -0.46 -10.84 28.46
C ASN A 230 0.84 -10.02 28.50
N PHE A 231 1.11 -9.16 27.50
CA PHE A 231 2.30 -8.31 27.50
C PHE A 231 2.31 -7.23 28.59
N ALA A 232 1.14 -6.65 28.89
CA ALA A 232 0.94 -5.73 30.00
C ALA A 232 1.18 -6.42 31.35
N GLY A 233 0.68 -7.66 31.49
CA GLY A 233 0.97 -8.49 32.66
C GLY A 233 2.46 -8.82 32.79
N MET A 234 3.14 -9.18 31.68
CA MET A 234 4.58 -9.46 31.65
C MET A 234 5.40 -8.25 32.08
N SER A 235 5.19 -7.11 31.44
CA SER A 235 5.89 -5.84 31.74
C SER A 235 5.65 -5.41 33.19
N GLY A 236 4.41 -5.46 33.68
CA GLY A 236 4.08 -5.17 35.08
C GLY A 236 4.73 -6.14 36.09
N SER A 237 4.75 -7.44 35.77
CA SER A 237 5.41 -8.45 36.62
C SER A 237 6.93 -8.25 36.67
N LEU A 238 7.55 -7.91 35.54
CA LEU A 238 8.97 -7.56 35.48
C LEU A 238 9.25 -6.27 36.25
N GLU A 239 8.42 -5.24 36.09
CA GLU A 239 8.50 -3.97 36.80
C GLU A 239 8.39 -4.14 38.32
N SER A 240 7.66 -5.15 38.79
CA SER A 240 7.55 -5.50 40.21
C SER A 240 8.89 -5.90 40.86
N LEU A 241 9.90 -6.27 40.06
CA LEU A 241 11.28 -6.52 40.52
C LEU A 241 12.04 -5.22 40.80
N GLY A 242 11.54 -4.08 40.29
CA GLY A 242 12.05 -2.73 40.55
C GLY A 242 12.64 -2.08 39.29
N LYS A 243 12.16 -0.86 38.96
CA LYS A 243 12.62 -0.08 37.78
C LYS A 243 14.13 0.17 37.76
N GLY A 244 14.72 0.43 38.92
CA GLY A 244 16.16 0.62 39.05
C GLY A 244 16.95 -0.65 38.71
N VAL A 245 16.44 -1.82 39.13
CA VAL A 245 17.05 -3.12 38.82
C VAL A 245 16.98 -3.41 37.33
N ILE A 246 15.83 -3.17 36.69
CA ILE A 246 15.68 -3.33 35.23
C ILE A 246 16.67 -2.44 34.49
N SER A 247 16.73 -1.15 34.85
CA SER A 247 17.60 -0.18 34.18
C SER A 247 19.08 -0.48 34.31
N PHE A 248 19.50 -1.02 35.47
CA PHE A 248 20.88 -1.39 35.74
C PHE A 248 21.25 -2.77 35.15
N SER A 249 20.28 -3.68 35.06
CA SER A 249 20.51 -5.06 34.60
C SER A 249 21.11 -5.14 33.19
N LYS A 250 20.85 -4.16 32.33
CA LYS A 250 21.39 -4.10 30.95
C LYS A 250 22.93 -4.09 30.90
N PHE A 251 23.60 -3.66 31.97
CA PHE A 251 25.06 -3.60 32.03
C PHE A 251 25.73 -4.86 32.61
N ILE A 252 24.94 -5.79 33.14
CA ILE A 252 25.46 -7.00 33.79
C ILE A 252 25.16 -8.21 32.89
N PRO A 253 26.21 -8.92 32.40
CA PRO A 253 26.03 -10.16 31.67
C PRO A 253 25.12 -11.15 32.43
N PHE A 254 24.31 -11.91 31.70
CA PHE A 254 23.27 -12.85 32.21
C PHE A 254 22.03 -12.20 32.83
N VAL A 255 22.14 -11.01 33.45
CA VAL A 255 21.01 -10.28 34.02
C VAL A 255 20.38 -9.32 33.01
N SER A 256 21.10 -8.95 31.94
CA SER A 256 20.64 -8.17 30.78
C SER A 256 19.30 -8.65 30.20
N LYS A 257 19.06 -9.97 30.22
CA LYS A 257 17.80 -10.61 29.82
C LYS A 257 16.57 -10.04 30.51
N LEU A 258 16.71 -9.52 31.72
CA LEU A 258 15.63 -8.84 32.45
C LEU A 258 15.21 -7.54 31.72
N SER A 259 16.19 -6.70 31.37
CA SER A 259 15.95 -5.46 30.62
C SER A 259 15.41 -5.75 29.22
N SER A 260 16.03 -6.67 28.49
CA SER A 260 15.58 -7.09 27.17
C SER A 260 14.17 -7.68 27.21
N GLY A 261 13.85 -8.50 28.22
CA GLY A 261 12.51 -9.05 28.44
C GLY A 261 11.47 -7.97 28.76
N TYR A 262 11.80 -6.96 29.56
CA TYR A 262 10.91 -5.85 29.87
C TYR A 262 10.59 -5.02 28.63
N HIS A 263 11.63 -4.58 27.90
CA HIS A 263 11.44 -3.78 26.69
C HIS A 263 10.77 -4.57 25.57
N LEU A 264 11.06 -5.87 25.43
CA LEU A 264 10.33 -6.71 24.47
C LEU A 264 8.85 -6.85 24.84
N SER A 265 8.53 -6.95 26.14
CA SER A 265 7.14 -7.00 26.61
C SER A 265 6.42 -5.68 26.37
N GLU A 266 7.07 -4.54 26.64
CA GLU A 266 6.53 -3.22 26.35
C GLU A 266 6.31 -3.00 24.85
N ALA A 267 7.25 -3.44 24.00
CA ALA A 267 7.07 -3.41 22.56
C ALA A 267 5.90 -4.28 22.09
N GLY A 268 5.79 -5.51 22.60
CA GLY A 268 4.68 -6.42 22.30
C GLY A 268 3.32 -5.83 22.72
N LYS A 269 3.27 -5.16 23.87
CA LYS A 269 2.09 -4.43 24.35
C LYS A 269 1.64 -3.36 23.37
N GLU A 270 2.55 -2.48 22.96
CA GLU A 270 2.24 -1.36 22.06
C GLU A 270 1.93 -1.85 20.62
N LEU A 271 2.63 -2.88 20.12
CA LEU A 271 2.29 -3.53 18.85
C LEU A 271 0.90 -4.16 18.88
N SER A 272 0.51 -4.76 20.01
CA SER A 272 -0.83 -5.37 20.16
C SER A 272 -1.93 -4.32 20.14
N LEU A 273 -1.73 -3.16 20.78
CA LEU A 273 -2.67 -2.03 20.70
C LEU A 273 -2.78 -1.47 19.27
N ALA A 274 -1.66 -1.36 18.56
CA ALA A 274 -1.68 -0.96 17.15
C ALA A 274 -2.44 -1.97 16.30
N GLY A 275 -2.18 -3.28 16.49
CA GLY A 275 -2.88 -4.37 15.84
C GLY A 275 -4.40 -4.33 16.08
N GLU A 276 -4.82 -4.13 17.33
CA GLU A 276 -6.23 -3.98 17.71
C GLU A 276 -6.91 -2.85 16.93
N LYS A 277 -6.28 -1.67 16.83
CA LYS A 277 -6.84 -0.52 16.11
C LYS A 277 -6.91 -0.76 14.60
N ILE A 278 -5.91 -1.45 14.04
CA ILE A 278 -5.91 -1.86 12.63
C ILE A 278 -7.08 -2.80 12.35
N THR A 279 -7.29 -3.83 13.18
CA THR A 279 -8.37 -4.81 12.96
C THR A 279 -9.75 -4.23 13.23
N GLN A 280 -9.91 -3.32 14.21
CA GLN A 280 -11.16 -2.57 14.41
C GLN A 280 -11.52 -1.74 13.17
N THR A 281 -10.52 -1.10 12.57
CA THR A 281 -10.71 -0.34 11.33
C THR A 281 -11.09 -1.24 10.15
N ALA A 282 -10.43 -2.40 10.03
CA ALA A 282 -10.75 -3.39 9.01
C ALA A 282 -12.18 -3.96 9.17
N GLN A 283 -12.61 -4.20 10.41
CA GLN A 283 -13.98 -4.64 10.72
C GLN A 283 -15.02 -3.60 10.27
N GLN A 284 -14.78 -2.31 10.54
CA GLN A 284 -15.67 -1.24 10.06
C GLN A 284 -15.80 -1.24 8.53
N MET A 285 -14.69 -1.51 7.81
CA MET A 285 -14.73 -1.62 6.35
C MET A 285 -15.48 -2.86 5.87
N GLU A 286 -15.37 -3.98 6.57
CA GLU A 286 -16.11 -5.20 6.26
C GLU A 286 -17.63 -5.01 6.46
N GLU A 287 -18.04 -4.39 7.57
CA GLU A 287 -19.44 -4.04 7.84
C GLU A 287 -19.99 -3.11 6.76
N LEU A 288 -19.19 -2.18 6.29
CA LEU A 288 -19.56 -1.26 5.23
C LEU A 288 -19.64 -1.93 3.86
N LYS A 289 -18.73 -2.86 3.54
CA LYS A 289 -18.83 -3.73 2.36
C LYS A 289 -20.16 -4.48 2.37
N LYS A 290 -20.60 -5.00 3.52
CA LYS A 290 -21.90 -5.66 3.68
C LYS A 290 -23.06 -4.69 3.42
N GLN A 291 -23.00 -3.46 3.92
CA GLN A 291 -24.02 -2.43 3.66
C GLN A 291 -24.12 -2.06 2.17
N ILE A 292 -22.99 -1.93 1.47
CA ILE A 292 -22.95 -1.64 0.03
C ILE A 292 -23.50 -2.83 -0.79
N SER A 293 -23.20 -4.06 -0.37
CA SER A 293 -23.57 -5.29 -1.09
C SER A 293 -25.03 -5.70 -0.86
N GLN A 294 -25.72 -5.11 0.12
CA GLN A 294 -27.14 -5.37 0.35
C GLN A 294 -27.97 -4.73 -0.77
N SER A 295 -28.37 -5.57 -1.73
CA SER A 295 -29.25 -5.20 -2.83
C SER A 295 -30.69 -5.04 -2.31
N GLY A 296 -31.19 -3.80 -2.26
CA GLY A 296 -32.55 -3.47 -1.81
C GLY A 296 -32.90 -1.99 -2.00
N LYS A 297 -34.20 -1.67 -2.05
CA LYS A 297 -34.78 -0.33 -2.35
C LYS A 297 -34.38 0.80 -1.39
N GLU A 298 -33.63 0.51 -0.33
CA GLU A 298 -33.09 1.49 0.62
C GLU A 298 -31.56 1.38 0.68
N ARG A 299 -30.87 1.67 -0.43
CA ARG A 299 -29.41 1.90 -0.37
C ARG A 299 -29.18 3.12 0.52
N LYS A 300 -28.69 2.90 1.75
CA LYS A 300 -28.13 4.01 2.55
C LYS A 300 -26.96 4.58 1.77
N GLU A 301 -26.99 5.88 1.51
CA GLU A 301 -25.88 6.58 0.88
C GLU A 301 -24.63 6.39 1.74
N VAL A 302 -23.62 5.72 1.20
CA VAL A 302 -22.37 5.46 1.92
C VAL A 302 -21.42 6.63 1.70
N SER A 303 -21.09 7.33 2.79
CA SER A 303 -20.12 8.42 2.76
C SER A 303 -18.68 7.89 2.82
N LEU A 304 -17.97 7.97 1.71
CA LEU A 304 -16.55 7.67 1.60
C LEU A 304 -15.70 8.61 2.47
N LEU A 305 -16.16 9.85 2.65
CA LEU A 305 -15.48 10.81 3.50
C LEU A 305 -15.55 10.44 4.99
N ASN A 306 -16.69 9.92 5.46
CA ASN A 306 -16.82 9.46 6.85
C ASN A 306 -15.95 8.22 7.13
N ILE A 307 -15.88 7.30 6.17
CA ILE A 307 -14.94 6.16 6.19
C ILE A 307 -13.51 6.66 6.34
N PHE A 308 -13.13 7.60 5.48
CA PHE A 308 -11.79 8.16 5.47
C PHE A 308 -11.46 8.89 6.78
N LYS A 309 -12.42 9.63 7.36
CA LYS A 309 -12.25 10.27 8.67
C LYS A 309 -12.01 9.24 9.78
N SER A 310 -12.79 8.16 9.84
CA SER A 310 -12.59 7.08 10.82
C SER A 310 -11.20 6.44 10.70
N LEU A 311 -10.78 6.13 9.46
CA LEU A 311 -9.43 5.63 9.14
C LEU A 311 -8.35 6.59 9.64
N ASN A 312 -8.52 7.89 9.36
CA ASN A 312 -7.56 8.92 9.71
C ASN A 312 -7.45 9.13 11.23
N GLU A 313 -8.56 9.09 11.97
CA GLU A 313 -8.57 9.18 13.43
C GLU A 313 -7.78 8.04 14.09
N ASN A 314 -7.97 6.81 13.61
CA ASN A 314 -7.24 5.64 14.14
C ASN A 314 -5.74 5.67 13.77
N THR A 315 -5.38 6.32 12.67
CA THR A 315 -4.00 6.38 12.19
C THR A 315 -3.06 7.04 13.20
N ALA A 316 -3.49 8.11 13.87
CA ALA A 316 -2.69 8.79 14.89
C ALA A 316 -2.38 7.88 16.10
N ILE A 317 -3.35 7.07 16.51
CA ILE A 317 -3.21 6.11 17.62
C ILE A 317 -2.27 4.98 17.22
N ILE A 318 -2.48 4.41 16.02
CA ILE A 318 -1.63 3.35 15.48
C ILE A 318 -0.18 3.84 15.42
N ARG A 319 0.06 5.00 14.81
CA ARG A 319 1.39 5.59 14.68
C ARG A 319 2.09 5.73 16.03
N LYS A 320 1.44 6.35 17.01
CA LYS A 320 2.00 6.57 18.35
C LYS A 320 2.44 5.27 19.01
N ASN A 321 1.63 4.21 18.91
CA ASN A 321 1.96 2.93 19.51
C ASN A 321 3.08 2.21 18.74
N LEU A 322 3.12 2.32 17.42
CA LEU A 322 4.22 1.78 16.61
C LEU A 322 5.56 2.48 16.92
N GLU A 323 5.58 3.81 17.09
CA GLU A 323 6.78 4.57 17.50
C GLU A 323 7.29 4.12 18.88
N LYS A 324 6.39 3.99 19.86
CA LYS A 324 6.78 3.46 21.18
C LYS A 324 7.28 2.01 21.12
N ALA A 325 6.70 1.20 20.25
CA ALA A 325 7.16 -0.17 20.05
C ALA A 325 8.57 -0.18 19.45
N GLU A 326 8.84 0.69 18.48
CA GLU A 326 10.17 0.88 17.89
C GLU A 326 11.19 1.28 18.95
N ASP A 327 10.90 2.31 19.75
CA ASP A 327 11.75 2.79 20.83
C ASP A 327 12.10 1.70 21.84
N ASN A 328 11.13 0.84 22.18
CA ASN A 328 11.36 -0.28 23.08
C ASN A 328 12.16 -1.40 22.40
N LEU A 329 11.85 -1.75 21.15
CA LEU A 329 12.60 -2.75 20.39
C LEU A 329 14.06 -2.37 20.27
N GLN A 330 14.39 -1.09 20.01
CA GLN A 330 15.78 -0.63 19.93
C GLN A 330 16.58 -0.92 21.21
N LYS A 331 15.94 -0.93 22.39
CA LYS A 331 16.54 -1.22 23.69
C LYS A 331 16.71 -2.72 23.98
N VAL A 332 16.20 -3.60 23.13
CA VAL A 332 16.33 -5.06 23.27
C VAL A 332 17.66 -5.52 22.67
N ASP A 333 18.49 -6.20 23.49
CA ASP A 333 19.69 -6.89 23.02
C ASP A 333 19.30 -8.22 22.34
N LEU A 334 19.77 -8.42 21.10
CA LEU A 334 19.48 -9.64 20.33
C LEU A 334 20.13 -10.89 20.93
N ASN A 335 21.23 -10.74 21.67
CA ASN A 335 21.94 -11.86 22.30
C ASN A 335 21.16 -12.45 23.47
N ASP A 336 20.30 -11.65 24.10
CA ASP A 336 19.43 -12.07 25.20
C ASP A 336 18.23 -12.93 24.73
N LEU A 337 17.94 -12.91 23.43
CA LEU A 337 16.78 -13.60 22.85
C LEU A 337 17.08 -15.06 22.48
N PRO A 338 16.05 -15.95 22.56
CA PRO A 338 16.10 -17.29 21.97
C PRO A 338 16.49 -17.24 20.49
N LYS A 339 17.36 -18.16 20.06
CA LYS A 339 17.94 -18.15 18.70
C LYS A 339 16.88 -18.17 17.60
N ASP A 340 15.79 -18.90 17.81
CA ASP A 340 14.65 -19.03 16.90
C ASP A 340 13.82 -17.74 16.76
N LYS A 341 13.88 -16.83 17.74
CA LYS A 341 13.12 -15.57 17.72
C LYS A 341 13.92 -14.37 17.22
N ARG A 342 15.26 -14.47 17.17
CA ARG A 342 16.15 -13.38 16.74
C ARG A 342 15.80 -12.85 15.35
N ALA A 343 15.58 -13.76 14.39
CA ALA A 343 15.24 -13.38 13.02
C ALA A 343 13.94 -12.56 12.95
N THR A 344 12.91 -12.95 13.70
CA THR A 344 11.64 -12.23 13.78
C THR A 344 11.82 -10.83 14.36
N ILE A 345 12.57 -10.69 15.45
CA ILE A 345 12.83 -9.38 16.07
C ILE A 345 13.68 -8.48 15.16
N ILE A 346 14.68 -9.02 14.47
CA ILE A 346 15.46 -8.28 13.46
C ILE A 346 14.54 -7.77 12.34
N LYS A 347 13.66 -8.63 11.84
CA LYS A 347 12.68 -8.25 10.81
C LYS A 347 11.76 -7.14 11.30
N LEU A 348 11.26 -7.22 12.53
CA LEU A 348 10.44 -6.16 13.15
C LEU A 348 11.22 -4.85 13.26
N LYS A 349 12.44 -4.86 13.80
CA LYS A 349 13.31 -3.68 13.88
C LYS A 349 13.56 -3.03 12.52
N THR A 350 13.61 -3.82 11.45
CA THR A 350 13.87 -3.32 10.09
C THR A 350 12.59 -2.82 9.39
N LYS A 351 11.44 -3.47 9.63
CA LYS A 351 10.19 -3.17 8.92
C LYS A 351 9.35 -2.10 9.61
N LEU A 352 9.39 -2.02 10.93
CA LEU A 352 8.61 -1.07 11.70
C LEU A 352 8.88 0.40 11.32
N PRO A 353 10.14 0.85 11.13
CA PRO A 353 10.41 2.21 10.67
C PRO A 353 9.80 2.51 9.30
N LEU A 354 9.78 1.54 8.39
CA LEU A 354 9.18 1.68 7.05
C LEU A 354 7.65 1.84 7.15
N ILE A 355 7.01 1.10 8.05
CA ILE A 355 5.56 1.19 8.30
C ILE A 355 5.21 2.55 8.91
N ILE A 356 5.99 2.99 9.91
CA ILE A 356 5.82 4.32 10.54
C ILE A 356 5.99 5.42 9.49
N GLY A 357 7.02 5.34 8.65
CA GLY A 357 7.24 6.29 7.55
C GLY A 357 6.09 6.32 6.54
N ALA A 358 5.55 5.16 6.16
CA ALA A 358 4.37 5.09 5.28
C ALA A 358 3.13 5.73 5.91
N ILE A 359 2.90 5.48 7.20
CA ILE A 359 1.81 6.11 7.97
C ILE A 359 2.00 7.63 8.06
N ASP A 360 3.23 8.10 8.28
CA ASP A 360 3.53 9.53 8.35
C ASP A 360 3.27 10.24 7.01
N ILE A 361 3.68 9.63 5.90
CA ILE A 361 3.36 10.13 4.54
C ILE A 361 1.85 10.21 4.36
N PHE A 362 1.10 9.16 4.73
CA PHE A 362 -0.36 9.16 4.66
C PHE A 362 -0.97 10.27 5.54
N SER A 363 -0.58 10.38 6.80
CA SER A 363 -1.08 11.38 7.74
C SER A 363 -0.81 12.81 7.27
N LYS A 364 0.37 13.08 6.69
CA LYS A 364 0.74 14.41 6.15
C LYS A 364 -0.06 14.78 4.90
N ASN A 365 -0.52 13.80 4.13
CA ASN A 365 -1.20 14.00 2.85
C ASN A 365 -2.69 13.62 2.88
N ASN A 366 -3.26 13.38 4.07
CA ASN A 366 -4.65 12.94 4.23
C ASN A 366 -5.66 13.95 3.66
N TYR A 367 -5.33 15.24 3.68
CA TYR A 367 -6.15 16.33 3.16
C TYR A 367 -6.40 16.19 1.65
N ILE A 368 -5.44 15.63 0.90
CA ILE A 368 -5.58 15.37 -0.54
C ILE A 368 -6.68 14.35 -0.77
N VAL A 369 -6.69 13.26 0.00
CA VAL A 369 -7.73 12.23 -0.11
C VAL A 369 -9.08 12.79 0.35
N ALA A 370 -9.12 13.58 1.42
CA ALA A 370 -10.35 14.23 1.86
C ALA A 370 -10.94 15.16 0.79
N ASP A 371 -10.11 15.99 0.14
CA ASP A 371 -10.49 16.86 -0.98
C ASP A 371 -11.00 16.03 -2.18
N LEU A 372 -10.30 14.95 -2.52
CA LEU A 372 -10.74 14.04 -3.59
C LEU A 372 -12.11 13.42 -3.28
N LEU A 373 -12.41 13.17 -2.01
CA LEU A 373 -13.70 12.65 -1.55
C LEU A 373 -14.75 13.75 -1.30
N GLY A 374 -14.49 15.00 -1.69
CA GLY A 374 -15.47 16.09 -1.65
C GLY A 374 -15.55 16.85 -0.32
N ALA A 375 -14.53 16.78 0.54
CA ALA A 375 -14.54 17.48 1.83
C ALA A 375 -14.67 19.01 1.74
N ASN A 376 -14.32 19.60 0.60
CA ASN A 376 -14.41 21.03 0.30
C ASN A 376 -15.43 21.33 -0.81
N GLY A 377 -16.33 20.39 -1.12
CA GLY A 377 -17.43 20.58 -2.07
C GLY A 377 -17.62 19.40 -3.01
N PRO A 378 -18.69 19.41 -3.84
CA PRO A 378 -18.93 18.36 -4.83
C PRO A 378 -17.74 18.19 -5.80
N ARG A 379 -17.55 16.95 -6.26
CA ARG A 379 -16.50 16.55 -7.20
C ARG A 379 -17.06 15.70 -8.33
N LYS A 380 -16.51 15.85 -9.53
CA LYS A 380 -16.78 15.00 -10.69
C LYS A 380 -15.47 14.45 -11.25
N TYR A 381 -15.38 13.14 -11.42
CA TYR A 381 -14.20 12.49 -11.99
C TYR A 381 -14.55 11.78 -13.28
N LEU A 382 -13.71 11.98 -14.30
CA LEU A 382 -13.75 11.24 -15.54
C LEU A 382 -12.83 10.02 -15.44
N PHE A 383 -13.42 8.83 -15.48
CA PHE A 383 -12.70 7.57 -15.54
C PHE A 383 -12.49 7.17 -17.00
N LEU A 384 -11.27 6.80 -17.36
CA LEU A 384 -10.92 6.29 -18.69
C LEU A 384 -10.49 4.83 -18.57
N PHE A 385 -11.22 3.92 -19.20
CA PHE A 385 -10.91 2.50 -19.20
C PHE A 385 -10.01 2.16 -20.39
N GLN A 386 -8.74 1.89 -20.11
CA GLN A 386 -7.69 1.75 -21.10
C GLN A 386 -7.31 0.29 -21.32
N ASN A 387 -7.52 -0.23 -22.54
CA ASN A 387 -7.10 -1.56 -22.93
C ASN A 387 -5.59 -1.58 -23.22
N ASN A 388 -4.81 -2.09 -22.27
CA ASN A 388 -3.36 -2.19 -22.39
C ASN A 388 -2.87 -3.28 -23.36
N GLN A 389 -3.77 -4.05 -23.99
CA GLN A 389 -3.46 -4.91 -25.13
C GLN A 389 -3.40 -4.14 -26.46
N GLU A 390 -3.97 -2.93 -26.50
CA GLU A 390 -3.92 -2.03 -27.65
C GLU A 390 -3.10 -0.80 -27.27
N MET A 391 -1.77 -0.89 -27.41
CA MET A 391 -0.87 0.11 -26.83
C MET A 391 -1.13 1.54 -27.32
N ARG A 392 -1.19 2.46 -26.35
CA ARG A 392 -1.21 3.92 -26.48
C ARG A 392 -0.42 4.52 -25.31
N ALA A 393 -0.04 5.79 -25.43
CA ALA A 393 1.01 6.39 -24.61
C ALA A 393 0.77 6.34 -23.09
N THR A 394 -0.47 6.47 -22.61
CA THR A 394 -0.77 6.52 -21.16
C THR A 394 -1.25 5.19 -20.57
N GLY A 395 -1.34 4.12 -21.34
CA GLY A 395 -1.80 2.82 -20.82
C GLY A 395 -2.55 1.95 -21.81
N GLY A 396 -3.10 2.48 -22.90
CA GLY A 396 -3.82 1.68 -23.89
C GLY A 396 -4.97 2.42 -24.57
N PHE A 397 -5.64 1.76 -25.51
CA PHE A 397 -6.83 2.28 -26.19
C PHE A 397 -7.95 2.59 -25.19
N ILE A 398 -8.54 3.79 -25.25
CA ILE A 398 -9.65 4.17 -24.37
C ILE A 398 -10.94 3.63 -25.00
N GLY A 399 -11.46 2.50 -24.53
CA GLY A 399 -12.67 1.88 -25.11
C GLY A 399 -13.98 2.35 -24.49
N SER A 400 -13.94 2.74 -23.23
CA SER A 400 -15.09 3.24 -22.48
C SER A 400 -14.66 4.26 -21.43
N TYR A 401 -15.64 5.00 -20.91
CA TYR A 401 -15.43 5.99 -19.87
C TYR A 401 -16.52 5.90 -18.82
N ALA A 402 -16.26 6.50 -17.67
CA ALA A 402 -17.29 6.74 -16.68
C ALA A 402 -17.18 8.14 -16.07
N VAL A 403 -18.30 8.66 -15.58
CA VAL A 403 -18.32 9.88 -14.78
C VAL A 403 -18.87 9.58 -13.40
N LEU A 404 -18.01 9.75 -12.40
CA LEU A 404 -18.33 9.62 -11.00
C LEU A 404 -18.61 11.01 -10.42
N SER A 405 -19.78 11.19 -9.84
CA SER A 405 -20.11 12.39 -9.07
C SER A 405 -20.13 12.04 -7.58
N VAL A 406 -19.45 12.88 -6.79
CA VAL A 406 -19.36 12.79 -5.33
C VAL A 406 -19.88 14.10 -4.76
N ASN A 407 -20.78 14.05 -3.78
CA ASN A 407 -21.29 15.26 -3.14
C ASN A 407 -20.36 15.78 -2.02
N GLY A 408 -20.68 16.94 -1.43
CA GLY A 408 -19.88 17.51 -0.33
C GLY A 408 -19.87 16.71 0.98
N ARG A 409 -20.68 15.63 1.06
CA ARG A 409 -20.67 14.67 2.18
C ARG A 409 -19.83 13.43 1.86
N GLY A 410 -19.22 13.35 0.67
CA GLY A 410 -18.45 12.21 0.21
C GLY A 410 -19.28 11.00 -0.20
N GLU A 411 -20.56 11.19 -0.54
CA GLU A 411 -21.42 10.13 -1.05
C GLU A 411 -21.39 10.13 -2.58
N VAL A 412 -21.35 8.95 -3.17
CA VAL A 412 -21.49 8.76 -4.62
C VAL A 412 -22.95 8.93 -4.99
N ASN A 413 -23.30 10.03 -5.67
CA ASN A 413 -24.68 10.32 -6.06
C ASN A 413 -25.01 9.89 -7.50
N LYS A 414 -24.01 9.83 -8.38
CA LYS A 414 -24.17 9.36 -9.76
C LYS A 414 -22.89 8.67 -10.24
N PHE A 415 -23.05 7.50 -10.84
CA PHE A 415 -22.01 6.81 -11.58
C PHE A 415 -22.56 6.46 -12.95
N PHE A 416 -22.07 7.12 -13.99
CA PHE A 416 -22.48 6.91 -15.37
C PHE A 416 -21.35 6.23 -16.11
N VAL A 417 -21.64 5.21 -16.92
CA VAL A 417 -20.65 4.45 -17.71
C VAL A 417 -21.17 4.38 -19.13
N ASP A 418 -20.28 4.56 -20.10
CA ASP A 418 -20.64 4.53 -21.52
C ASP A 418 -19.44 4.23 -22.44
N GLY A 419 -19.72 3.85 -23.68
CA GLY A 419 -18.72 3.60 -24.72
C GLY A 419 -18.07 4.89 -25.23
N ILE A 420 -16.78 4.83 -25.57
CA ILE A 420 -16.02 6.03 -25.96
C ILE A 420 -16.51 6.71 -27.25
N PHE A 421 -17.15 5.95 -28.14
CA PHE A 421 -17.62 6.50 -29.42
C PHE A 421 -18.86 7.39 -29.28
N ASN A 422 -19.58 7.31 -28.16
CA ASN A 422 -20.72 8.20 -27.90
C ASN A 422 -20.32 9.67 -27.74
N PRO A 423 -19.34 10.03 -26.89
CA PRO A 423 -18.84 11.40 -26.85
C PRO A 423 -18.10 11.79 -28.15
N ASP A 424 -17.41 10.86 -28.81
CA ASP A 424 -16.76 11.18 -30.10
C ASP A 424 -17.76 11.59 -31.17
N GLY A 425 -18.89 10.88 -31.28
CA GLY A 425 -19.97 11.21 -32.22
C GLY A 425 -20.67 12.55 -31.92
N GLN A 426 -20.46 13.10 -30.73
CA GLN A 426 -20.99 14.40 -30.30
C GLN A 426 -19.96 15.54 -30.37
N LEU A 427 -18.72 15.24 -30.76
CA LEU A 427 -17.66 16.23 -30.88
C LEU A 427 -17.76 16.97 -32.22
N PHE A 428 -18.48 18.09 -32.24
CA PHE A 428 -18.62 18.94 -33.44
C PHE A 428 -17.44 19.90 -33.65
N GLU A 429 -16.70 20.21 -32.57
CA GLU A 429 -15.57 21.14 -32.64
C GLU A 429 -14.36 20.47 -33.29
N LYS A 430 -13.81 21.12 -34.32
CA LYS A 430 -12.62 20.63 -35.02
C LYS A 430 -11.36 21.04 -34.26
N VAL A 431 -10.82 20.11 -33.48
CA VAL A 431 -9.52 20.28 -32.81
C VAL A 431 -8.42 19.78 -33.74
N VAL A 432 -7.42 20.62 -34.02
CA VAL A 432 -6.28 20.25 -34.86
C VAL A 432 -5.52 19.09 -34.21
N PRO A 433 -5.41 17.92 -34.85
CA PRO A 433 -4.68 16.78 -34.30
C PRO A 433 -3.18 17.07 -34.17
N PRO A 434 -2.44 16.34 -33.33
CA PRO A 434 -0.98 16.30 -33.39
C PRO A 434 -0.46 15.95 -34.79
N LYS A 435 0.67 16.55 -35.22
CA LYS A 435 1.24 16.37 -36.57
C LYS A 435 1.30 14.91 -37.05
N PRO A 436 1.63 13.90 -36.23
CA PRO A 436 1.63 12.51 -36.68
C PRO A 436 0.22 11.97 -36.97
N ILE A 437 -0.77 12.30 -36.13
CA ILE A 437 -2.18 11.90 -36.37
C ILE A 437 -2.69 12.52 -37.67
N GLN A 438 -2.32 13.76 -37.99
CA GLN A 438 -2.74 14.44 -39.23
C GLN A 438 -2.39 13.67 -40.52
N LYS A 439 -1.41 12.76 -40.47
CA LYS A 439 -1.04 11.92 -41.62
C LYS A 439 -2.02 10.78 -41.90
N ILE A 440 -2.81 10.40 -40.90
CA ILE A 440 -3.71 9.23 -40.93
C ILE A 440 -5.17 9.61 -40.66
N SER A 441 -5.43 10.73 -39.98
CA SER A 441 -6.76 11.21 -39.63
C SER A 441 -6.78 12.73 -39.51
N ILE A 442 -7.86 13.33 -39.98
CA ILE A 442 -8.18 14.75 -39.73
C ILE A 442 -8.93 14.97 -38.42
N ALA A 443 -9.39 13.88 -37.79
CA ALA A 443 -10.14 13.91 -36.54
C ALA A 443 -9.22 13.56 -35.36
N TRP A 444 -9.42 14.27 -34.25
CA TRP A 444 -8.81 13.95 -32.97
C TRP A 444 -9.86 14.15 -31.88
N SER A 445 -10.17 13.07 -31.17
CA SER A 445 -11.29 13.01 -30.25
C SER A 445 -10.93 12.25 -28.97
N MET A 446 -11.93 11.87 -28.17
CA MET A 446 -11.77 11.38 -26.82
C MET A 446 -11.02 10.02 -26.76
N HIS A 447 -11.24 9.11 -27.72
CA HIS A 447 -10.54 7.80 -27.74
C HIS A 447 -9.02 7.92 -27.94
N ASP A 448 -8.57 8.94 -28.66
CA ASP A 448 -7.15 9.24 -28.93
C ASP A 448 -6.63 10.42 -28.10
N SER A 449 -7.38 10.83 -27.07
CA SER A 449 -7.00 11.92 -26.17
C SER A 449 -5.68 11.64 -25.43
N ASN A 450 -5.32 10.36 -25.30
CA ASN A 450 -4.09 9.91 -24.66
C ASN A 450 -2.87 9.81 -25.59
N TRP A 451 -2.81 10.63 -26.63
CA TRP A 451 -1.69 10.70 -27.57
C TRP A 451 -0.34 11.01 -26.89
N PHE A 452 -0.33 11.89 -25.88
CA PHE A 452 0.91 12.32 -25.25
C PHE A 452 1.30 11.36 -24.11
N PRO A 453 2.59 11.00 -23.97
CA PRO A 453 3.06 10.19 -22.85
C PRO A 453 2.97 10.93 -21.51
N ASP A 454 2.95 12.27 -21.53
CA ASP A 454 2.67 13.08 -20.34
C ASP A 454 1.19 12.96 -19.95
N PHE A 455 0.91 12.15 -18.92
CA PHE A 455 -0.45 11.86 -18.47
C PHE A 455 -1.24 13.14 -18.13
N PRO A 456 -0.70 14.14 -17.40
CA PRO A 456 -1.42 15.39 -17.15
C PRO A 456 -1.85 16.13 -18.43
N THR A 457 -1.02 16.14 -19.48
CA THR A 457 -1.38 16.73 -20.77
C THR A 457 -2.51 15.97 -21.45
N SER A 458 -2.40 14.64 -21.52
CA SER A 458 -3.43 13.75 -22.08
C SER A 458 -4.76 13.82 -21.31
N ALA A 459 -4.70 13.87 -19.98
CA ALA A 459 -5.86 14.04 -19.11
C ALA A 459 -6.60 15.36 -19.39
N ARG A 460 -5.88 16.48 -19.48
CA ARG A 460 -6.49 17.78 -19.84
C ARG A 460 -7.15 17.74 -21.22
N LYS A 461 -6.59 16.99 -22.17
CA LYS A 461 -7.21 16.79 -23.49
C LYS A 461 -8.48 15.94 -23.40
N ALA A 462 -8.49 14.87 -22.61
CA ALA A 462 -9.69 14.08 -22.36
C ALA A 462 -10.82 14.93 -21.72
N MET A 463 -10.48 15.77 -20.73
CA MET A 463 -11.42 16.71 -20.11
C MET A 463 -12.02 17.68 -21.14
N LEU A 464 -11.15 18.27 -21.97
CA LEU A 464 -11.57 19.19 -23.04
C LEU A 464 -12.52 18.50 -24.01
N PHE A 465 -12.17 17.31 -24.53
CA PHE A 465 -13.03 16.60 -25.46
C PHE A 465 -14.37 16.23 -24.85
N TYR A 466 -14.37 15.72 -23.61
CA TYR A 466 -15.60 15.38 -22.92
C TYR A 466 -16.53 16.60 -22.75
N GLU A 467 -15.98 17.76 -22.37
CA GLU A 467 -16.72 19.01 -22.28
C GLU A 467 -17.29 19.45 -23.64
N LYS A 468 -16.47 19.39 -24.69
CA LYS A 468 -16.87 19.76 -26.06
C LYS A 468 -17.88 18.81 -26.70
N SER A 469 -17.95 17.57 -26.21
CA SER A 469 -18.96 16.57 -26.58
C SER A 469 -20.27 16.70 -25.79
N GLY A 470 -20.45 17.76 -25.00
CA GLY A 470 -21.67 18.01 -24.23
C GLY A 470 -21.65 17.47 -22.80
N GLY A 471 -20.54 16.88 -22.37
CA GLY A 471 -20.32 16.46 -20.98
C GLY A 471 -20.13 17.66 -20.04
N PRO A 472 -20.40 17.52 -18.73
CA PRO A 472 -20.05 18.55 -17.75
C PRO A 472 -18.53 18.66 -17.58
N THR A 473 -18.06 19.81 -17.09
CA THR A 473 -16.70 19.95 -16.57
C THR A 473 -16.45 18.95 -15.44
N VAL A 474 -15.23 18.43 -15.38
CA VAL A 474 -14.78 17.47 -14.36
C VAL A 474 -13.58 18.04 -13.61
N ASP A 475 -13.35 17.57 -12.39
CA ASP A 475 -12.28 18.02 -11.50
C ASP A 475 -11.01 17.17 -11.62
N GLY A 476 -11.11 15.99 -12.21
CA GLY A 476 -9.96 15.11 -12.42
C GLY A 476 -10.24 13.94 -13.35
N VAL A 477 -9.15 13.31 -13.80
CA VAL A 477 -9.17 12.14 -14.69
C VAL A 477 -8.47 10.97 -14.01
N ILE A 478 -9.10 9.80 -14.04
CA ILE A 478 -8.56 8.55 -13.49
C ILE A 478 -8.52 7.53 -14.63
N ALA A 479 -7.32 7.11 -15.03
CA ALA A 479 -7.17 6.05 -16.02
C ALA A 479 -6.95 4.69 -15.33
N ILE A 480 -7.68 3.67 -15.79
CA ILE A 480 -7.62 2.31 -15.24
C ILE A 480 -7.39 1.33 -16.37
N THR A 481 -6.45 0.41 -16.19
CA THR A 481 -6.21 -0.70 -17.11
C THR A 481 -6.72 -2.02 -16.52
N PRO A 482 -7.01 -3.04 -17.36
CA PRO A 482 -7.41 -4.37 -16.89
C PRO A 482 -6.40 -4.97 -15.89
N THR A 483 -5.10 -4.74 -16.07
CA THR A 483 -4.06 -5.22 -15.15
C THR A 483 -4.19 -4.62 -13.74
N VAL A 484 -4.60 -3.36 -13.62
CA VAL A 484 -4.88 -2.75 -12.30
C VAL A 484 -6.07 -3.46 -11.64
N MET A 485 -7.12 -3.74 -12.40
CA MET A 485 -8.30 -4.45 -11.89
C MET A 485 -7.97 -5.88 -11.44
N GLN A 486 -7.15 -6.62 -12.17
CA GLN A 486 -6.67 -7.94 -11.74
C GLN A 486 -5.92 -7.87 -10.41
N LYS A 487 -5.04 -6.87 -10.23
CA LYS A 487 -4.31 -6.65 -8.97
C LYS A 487 -5.26 -6.30 -7.83
N LEU A 488 -6.28 -5.47 -8.09
CA LEU A 488 -7.32 -5.16 -7.10
C LEU A 488 -8.08 -6.42 -6.70
N LEU A 489 -8.50 -7.26 -7.66
CA LEU A 489 -9.19 -8.53 -7.37
C LEU A 489 -8.34 -9.53 -6.58
N ARG A 490 -7.00 -9.50 -6.70
CA ARG A 490 -6.11 -10.29 -5.83
C ARG A 490 -6.16 -9.83 -4.37
N ILE A 491 -6.48 -8.57 -4.13
CA ILE A 491 -6.57 -7.97 -2.78
C ILE A 491 -7.98 -8.08 -2.23
N THR A 492 -8.99 -7.74 -3.04
CA THR A 492 -10.40 -7.68 -2.60
C THR A 492 -11.10 -9.04 -2.62
N GLY A 493 -10.50 -10.01 -3.31
CA GLY A 493 -11.12 -11.28 -3.64
C GLY A 493 -12.07 -11.18 -4.84
N PRO A 494 -12.69 -12.31 -5.23
CA PRO A 494 -13.63 -12.38 -6.34
C PRO A 494 -14.86 -11.49 -6.14
N ILE A 495 -15.44 -11.04 -7.26
CA ILE A 495 -16.67 -10.25 -7.29
C ILE A 495 -17.73 -11.03 -8.09
N ALA A 496 -18.87 -11.31 -7.46
CA ALA A 496 -20.01 -11.90 -8.14
C ALA A 496 -20.77 -10.83 -8.95
N MET A 497 -21.01 -11.12 -10.22
CA MET A 497 -21.82 -10.31 -11.13
C MET A 497 -23.10 -11.10 -11.41
N ASP A 498 -24.01 -11.10 -10.45
CA ASP A 498 -25.22 -11.95 -10.47
C ASP A 498 -26.07 -11.74 -11.74
N ASP A 499 -26.20 -10.49 -12.19
CA ASP A 499 -26.93 -10.12 -13.41
C ASP A 499 -26.36 -10.78 -14.68
N TYR A 500 -25.08 -11.15 -14.67
CA TYR A 500 -24.37 -11.77 -15.79
C TYR A 500 -24.06 -13.26 -15.54
N GLY A 501 -24.44 -13.80 -14.37
CA GLY A 501 -24.17 -15.20 -14.01
C GLY A 501 -22.68 -15.55 -13.96
N VAL A 502 -21.80 -14.58 -13.72
CA VAL A 502 -20.34 -14.78 -13.69
C VAL A 502 -19.73 -14.31 -12.37
N VAL A 503 -18.67 -14.98 -11.95
CA VAL A 503 -17.81 -14.54 -10.84
C VAL A 503 -16.48 -14.08 -11.41
N LEU A 504 -16.22 -12.78 -11.31
CA LEU A 504 -14.97 -12.16 -11.73
C LEU A 504 -13.88 -12.44 -10.69
N THR A 505 -12.82 -13.11 -11.12
CA THR A 505 -11.60 -13.37 -10.35
C THR A 505 -10.43 -12.65 -11.02
N ALA A 506 -9.31 -12.52 -10.30
CA ALA A 506 -8.11 -11.93 -10.88
C ALA A 506 -7.61 -12.66 -12.14
N ASP A 507 -7.84 -13.96 -12.23
CA ASP A 507 -7.33 -14.80 -13.31
C ASP A 507 -8.27 -14.81 -14.53
N ASN A 508 -9.59 -14.66 -14.33
CA ASN A 508 -10.58 -14.70 -15.40
C ASN A 508 -11.12 -13.32 -15.82
N PHE A 509 -10.63 -12.24 -15.20
CA PHE A 509 -11.17 -10.88 -15.39
C PHE A 509 -11.14 -10.45 -16.85
N VAL A 510 -9.97 -10.47 -17.50
CA VAL A 510 -9.79 -9.97 -18.87
C VAL A 510 -10.63 -10.76 -19.87
N GLU A 511 -10.62 -12.09 -19.75
CA GLU A 511 -11.39 -12.97 -20.63
C GLU A 511 -12.90 -12.71 -20.49
N ASN A 512 -13.44 -12.70 -19.26
CA ASN A 512 -14.88 -12.53 -19.09
C ASN A 512 -15.37 -11.14 -19.51
N ILE A 513 -14.63 -10.07 -19.26
CA ILE A 513 -15.04 -8.71 -19.67
C ILE A 513 -14.93 -8.46 -21.17
N GLN A 514 -14.21 -9.31 -21.92
CA GLN A 514 -14.11 -9.19 -23.38
C GLN A 514 -15.16 -10.03 -24.11
N TYR A 515 -15.60 -11.14 -23.51
CA TYR A 515 -16.50 -12.09 -24.15
C TYR A 515 -17.94 -12.09 -23.63
N LYS A 516 -18.20 -11.61 -22.41
CA LYS A 516 -19.50 -11.79 -21.74
C LYS A 516 -20.15 -10.51 -21.22
N VAL A 517 -19.40 -9.43 -21.18
CA VAL A 517 -19.80 -8.08 -20.73
C VAL A 517 -19.43 -7.14 -21.86
#